data_AF-A0A0F9LAD2-F1
#
_entry.id   AF-A0A0F9LAD2-F1
#
_cell.length_a   1.000
_cell.length_b   1.000
_cell.length_c   1.000
_cell.angle_alpha   90.00
_cell.angle_beta   90.00
_cell.angle_gamma   90.00
#
_symmetry.space_group_name_H-M   'P 1'
#
loop_
_entity.id
_entity.type
_entity.pdbx_description
1 polymer ?
#
loop_
_entity_poly.entity_id
_entity_poly.type
_entity_poly.pdbx_seq_one_letter_code
_entity_poly.pdbx_strand_id
1 'polypeptide(L)'
;MIKQSVSWIIIISLVLIAPMSLTTENTIGSESNNISKIKSTLTKNKKKLSKIRRDYKRFARKVNKNISGLKRKAKKSKNDILRKRYLKKAQRYRTRLAKKRVIYKKRSRKYISRINRLREKIRLTSINTSINIKYLKALLKLYKKKSSKTGSLYKRKLRKYKTKIAKLKSAYKKARSPRLKSRYRSLLKRYKKSRRSTYIRSKKSNRYYRALLKKIRIRINRVSKSGSKSQVGVFMENPYSNLPLLESKTGKKVKVFLWYQSMAEDFDVNLASWLRARGTTIQLAFEPHNPSKPANNQPEYRLSTIAAGQHDGEIYRWAQQIKAFGGKVYFRPMCEMNGNWTAWSGTANGNRPAEYIPAWRRIRNIFKIVGANNAIFVWAPNRDGSQSSAKATYDKYYPGNAYVDMIGLNGYNWGTMYNTPTWTSRWQSFTEVFGHSYSVYARRTNKNMMISEMASTEKGGSKAAWIKDAFSQIKYNYPRIKQATWFNINKETDWRVNNSSTNLNAFKTYAF
;
A
#
# COMPACT_ATOMS: atom_id res chain seq x y z
N MET A 1 -16.91 0.29 40.08
CA MET A 1 -17.76 -0.51 39.17
C MET A 1 -17.54 -0.32 37.65
N ILE A 2 -16.53 0.44 37.19
CA ILE A 2 -16.28 0.70 35.75
C ILE A 2 -15.32 -0.33 35.09
N LYS A 3 -14.43 -1.00 35.85
CA LYS A 3 -13.50 -2.01 35.30
C LYS A 3 -14.12 -3.39 34.94
N GLN A 4 -15.36 -3.69 35.35
CA GLN A 4 -16.03 -4.97 35.00
C GLN A 4 -16.77 -4.96 33.64
N SER A 5 -17.03 -3.79 33.04
CA SER A 5 -17.88 -3.66 31.84
C SER A 5 -17.16 -3.90 30.51
N VAL A 6 -15.83 -3.71 30.45
CA VAL A 6 -15.02 -3.96 29.23
C VAL A 6 -14.92 -5.46 28.93
N SER A 7 -15.02 -6.26 29.98
CA SER A 7 -14.85 -7.72 29.94
C SER A 7 -16.03 -8.49 29.35
N TRP A 8 -17.23 -7.90 29.25
CA TRP A 8 -18.41 -8.53 28.62
C TRP A 8 -18.53 -8.21 27.12
N ILE A 9 -17.84 -7.16 26.64
CA ILE A 9 -17.91 -6.68 25.25
C ILE A 9 -17.04 -7.53 24.31
N ILE A 10 -15.91 -8.06 24.80
CA ILE A 10 -15.09 -9.04 24.07
C ILE A 10 -15.81 -10.40 23.98
N ILE A 11 -16.66 -10.67 24.96
CA ILE A 11 -17.20 -11.98 25.29
C ILE A 11 -18.42 -12.38 24.41
N ILE A 12 -19.22 -11.42 23.96
CA ILE A 12 -20.37 -11.67 23.04
C ILE A 12 -19.91 -11.65 21.58
N SER A 13 -18.77 -11.03 21.28
CA SER A 13 -18.15 -11.04 19.95
C SER A 13 -17.57 -12.41 19.56
N LEU A 14 -17.49 -13.35 20.50
CA LEU A 14 -16.76 -14.61 20.34
C LEU A 14 -17.61 -15.84 20.04
N VAL A 15 -18.95 -15.76 20.00
CA VAL A 15 -19.79 -16.97 20.03
C VAL A 15 -20.48 -17.33 18.71
N LEU A 16 -20.58 -16.44 17.72
CA LEU A 16 -21.59 -16.62 16.65
C LEU A 16 -21.12 -16.71 15.19
N ILE A 17 -19.83 -16.88 14.86
CA ILE A 17 -19.45 -16.97 13.43
C ILE A 17 -18.32 -17.98 13.19
N ALA A 18 -18.70 -19.16 12.70
CA ALA A 18 -18.06 -19.95 11.64
C ALA A 18 -19.07 -21.03 11.21
N PRO A 19 -19.16 -21.47 9.95
CA PRO A 19 -18.50 -21.01 8.71
C PRO A 19 -19.51 -20.58 7.62
N MET A 20 -19.10 -19.76 6.64
CA MET A 20 -19.76 -19.72 5.33
C MET A 20 -18.69 -19.54 4.24
N SER A 21 -18.69 -20.56 3.38
CA SER A 21 -18.29 -20.68 1.97
C SER A 21 -16.91 -20.17 1.50
N LEU A 22 -16.12 -21.17 1.09
CA LEU A 22 -15.31 -21.18 -0.12
C LEU A 22 -16.20 -20.97 -1.36
N THR A 23 -15.78 -20.10 -2.27
CA THR A 23 -15.79 -20.29 -3.74
C THR A 23 -15.03 -19.14 -4.41
N THR A 24 -14.40 -19.46 -5.53
CA THR A 24 -13.43 -18.70 -6.34
C THR A 24 -14.10 -17.80 -7.40
N GLU A 25 -13.30 -16.84 -7.90
CA GLU A 25 -13.41 -16.19 -9.22
C GLU A 25 -14.66 -15.37 -9.57
N ASN A 26 -14.67 -14.09 -9.16
CA ASN A 26 -15.25 -12.92 -9.88
C ASN A 26 -15.28 -11.67 -8.96
N THR A 27 -14.14 -11.27 -8.40
CA THR A 27 -14.14 -10.50 -7.15
C THR A 27 -13.85 -9.00 -7.23
N ILE A 28 -13.31 -8.42 -8.30
CA ILE A 28 -12.92 -6.99 -8.22
C ILE A 28 -14.14 -6.05 -8.29
N GLY A 29 -15.05 -6.27 -9.25
CA GLY A 29 -16.30 -5.51 -9.36
C GLY A 29 -17.31 -5.82 -8.25
N SER A 30 -17.39 -7.08 -7.82
CA SER A 30 -18.30 -7.52 -6.77
C SER A 30 -17.84 -7.10 -5.36
N GLU A 31 -16.53 -7.04 -5.07
CA GLU A 31 -16.00 -6.61 -3.76
C GLU A 31 -16.15 -5.10 -3.53
N SER A 32 -15.97 -4.26 -4.56
CA SER A 32 -16.17 -2.79 -4.44
C SER A 32 -17.64 -2.46 -4.09
N ASN A 33 -18.58 -3.11 -4.79
CA ASN A 33 -20.01 -3.01 -4.51
C ASN A 33 -20.36 -3.54 -3.10
N ASN A 34 -19.67 -4.58 -2.62
CA ASN A 34 -19.85 -5.11 -1.27
C ASN A 34 -19.31 -4.16 -0.18
N ILE A 35 -18.16 -3.52 -0.41
CA ILE A 35 -17.58 -2.53 0.51
C ILE A 35 -18.49 -1.31 0.63
N SER A 36 -19.03 -0.82 -0.49
CA SER A 36 -19.99 0.29 -0.50
C SER A 36 -21.23 -0.02 0.35
N LYS A 37 -21.82 -1.21 0.17
CA LYS A 37 -22.96 -1.71 0.99
C LYS A 37 -22.61 -1.80 2.49
N ILE A 38 -21.40 -2.27 2.83
CA ILE A 38 -20.92 -2.35 4.23
C ILE A 38 -20.71 -0.96 4.84
N LYS A 39 -20.14 0.00 4.08
CA LYS A 39 -19.94 1.40 4.51
C LYS A 39 -21.29 2.09 4.74
N SER A 40 -22.26 1.90 3.84
CA SER A 40 -23.64 2.40 4.02
C SER A 40 -24.27 1.87 5.32
N THR A 41 -24.15 0.56 5.55
CA THR A 41 -24.66 -0.08 6.78
C THR A 41 -23.97 0.44 8.06
N LEU A 42 -22.66 0.71 7.99
CA LEU A 42 -21.90 1.32 9.08
C LEU A 42 -22.44 2.71 9.42
N THR A 43 -22.70 3.55 8.41
CA THR A 43 -23.26 4.88 8.57
C THR A 43 -24.66 4.83 9.21
N LYS A 44 -25.55 3.95 8.75
CA LYS A 44 -26.88 3.73 9.34
C LYS A 44 -26.80 3.38 10.84
N ASN A 45 -25.87 2.49 11.24
CA ASN A 45 -25.69 2.12 12.64
C ASN A 45 -25.10 3.26 13.50
N LYS A 46 -24.18 4.08 12.96
CA LYS A 46 -23.67 5.28 13.64
C LYS A 46 -24.79 6.28 13.92
N LYS A 47 -25.66 6.56 12.93
CA LYS A 47 -26.83 7.44 13.07
C LYS A 47 -27.76 6.95 14.20
N LYS A 48 -28.09 5.65 14.23
CA LYS A 48 -28.92 5.04 15.30
C LYS A 48 -28.29 5.16 16.69
N LEU A 49 -26.97 4.94 16.83
CA LEU A 49 -26.26 5.13 18.10
C LEU A 49 -26.29 6.59 18.57
N SER A 50 -26.10 7.53 17.64
CA SER A 50 -26.16 8.97 17.94
C SER A 50 -27.56 9.37 18.45
N LYS A 51 -28.64 8.91 17.80
CA LYS A 51 -30.03 9.14 18.26
C LYS A 51 -30.25 8.67 19.69
N ILE A 52 -29.88 7.42 20.01
CA ILE A 52 -30.01 6.85 21.36
C ILE A 52 -29.29 7.69 22.43
N ARG A 53 -28.10 8.23 22.10
CA ARG A 53 -27.33 9.08 23.03
C ARG A 53 -28.00 10.44 23.23
N ARG A 54 -28.51 11.05 22.16
CA ARG A 54 -29.26 12.32 22.22
C ARG A 54 -30.53 12.18 23.07
N ASP A 55 -31.31 11.13 22.85
CA ASP A 55 -32.55 10.87 23.59
C ASP A 55 -32.29 10.70 25.09
N TYR A 56 -31.23 9.96 25.46
CA TYR A 56 -30.83 9.83 26.85
C TYR A 56 -30.40 11.17 27.47
N LYS A 57 -29.62 11.97 26.74
CA LYS A 57 -29.16 13.29 27.21
C LYS A 57 -30.35 14.22 27.46
N ARG A 58 -31.34 14.24 26.56
CA ARG A 58 -32.58 15.01 26.71
C ARG A 58 -33.38 14.55 27.94
N PHE A 59 -33.60 13.25 28.07
CA PHE A 59 -34.29 12.67 29.21
C PHE A 59 -33.60 12.99 30.54
N ALA A 60 -32.27 12.81 30.62
CA ALA A 60 -31.49 13.04 31.82
C ALA A 60 -31.52 14.51 32.26
N ARG A 61 -31.44 15.46 31.32
CA ARG A 61 -31.58 16.89 31.60
C ARG A 61 -32.93 17.22 32.23
N LYS A 62 -34.04 16.75 31.62
CA LYS A 62 -35.40 16.98 32.14
C LYS A 62 -35.56 16.43 33.57
N VAL A 63 -35.11 15.20 33.81
CA VAL A 63 -35.21 14.58 35.14
C VAL A 63 -34.32 15.28 36.18
N ASN A 64 -33.11 15.68 35.81
CA ASN A 64 -32.23 16.43 36.71
C ASN A 64 -32.81 17.80 37.07
N LYS A 65 -33.43 18.52 36.11
CA LYS A 65 -34.13 19.79 36.40
C LYS A 65 -35.22 19.59 37.46
N ASN A 66 -36.02 18.52 37.33
CA ASN A 66 -37.06 18.19 38.31
C ASN A 66 -36.47 17.84 39.69
N ILE A 67 -35.39 17.06 39.74
CA ILE A 67 -34.71 16.73 41.01
C ILE A 67 -34.21 18.00 41.69
N SER A 68 -33.55 18.90 40.96
CA SER A 68 -33.03 20.16 41.50
C SER A 68 -34.16 21.09 41.97
N GLY A 69 -35.27 21.17 41.24
CA GLY A 69 -36.44 21.93 41.66
C GLY A 69 -37.07 21.41 42.94
N LEU A 70 -37.24 20.08 43.07
CA LEU A 70 -37.76 19.45 44.28
C LEU A 70 -36.84 19.64 45.49
N LYS A 71 -35.53 19.58 45.30
CA LYS A 71 -34.56 19.88 46.36
C LYS A 71 -34.63 21.34 46.82
N ARG A 72 -34.80 22.28 45.88
CA ARG A 72 -34.99 23.70 46.22
C ARG A 72 -36.28 23.92 47.02
N LYS A 73 -37.39 23.32 46.60
CA LYS A 73 -38.66 23.35 47.36
C LYS A 73 -38.52 22.75 48.76
N ALA A 74 -37.81 21.63 48.89
CA ALA A 74 -37.51 21.02 50.19
C ALA A 74 -36.69 21.93 51.10
N LYS A 75 -35.71 22.67 50.56
CA LYS A 75 -34.86 23.60 51.33
C LYS A 75 -35.65 24.81 51.85
N LYS A 76 -36.66 25.28 51.11
CA LYS A 76 -37.49 26.44 51.46
C LYS A 76 -38.70 26.13 52.35
N SER A 77 -39.05 24.85 52.53
CA SER A 77 -40.25 24.43 53.27
C SER A 77 -40.01 24.48 54.78
N LYS A 78 -40.76 25.31 55.51
CA LYS A 78 -40.80 25.31 56.98
C LYS A 78 -41.63 24.15 57.57
N ASN A 79 -42.48 23.52 56.77
CA ASN A 79 -43.24 22.33 57.15
C ASN A 79 -42.43 21.04 56.87
N ASP A 80 -42.21 20.26 57.92
CA ASP A 80 -41.35 19.07 57.90
C ASP A 80 -41.95 17.89 57.12
N ILE A 81 -43.27 17.74 57.15
CA ILE A 81 -43.99 16.73 56.37
C ILE A 81 -43.83 17.02 54.88
N LEU A 82 -44.00 18.27 54.46
CA LEU A 82 -43.81 18.70 53.07
C LEU A 82 -42.36 18.55 52.61
N ARG A 83 -41.37 18.90 53.45
CA ARG A 83 -39.95 18.70 53.19
C ARG A 83 -39.62 17.22 52.93
N LYS A 84 -40.08 16.31 53.80
CA LYS A 84 -39.92 14.84 53.63
C LYS A 84 -40.58 14.35 52.34
N ARG A 85 -41.78 14.84 52.00
CA ARG A 85 -42.49 14.50 50.74
C ARG A 85 -41.69 14.92 49.50
N TYR A 86 -41.12 16.12 49.46
CA TYR A 86 -40.30 16.59 48.34
C TYR A 86 -39.02 15.76 48.15
N LEU A 87 -38.32 15.44 49.23
CA LEU A 87 -37.10 14.61 49.18
C LEU A 87 -37.42 13.19 48.71
N LYS A 88 -38.51 12.57 49.19
CA LYS A 88 -38.97 11.25 48.74
C LYS A 88 -39.31 11.27 47.24
N LYS A 89 -39.96 12.33 46.75
CA LYS A 89 -40.26 12.52 45.31
C LYS A 89 -38.98 12.69 44.48
N ALA A 90 -38.00 13.46 44.96
CA ALA A 90 -36.70 13.62 44.31
C ALA A 90 -35.92 12.29 44.23
N GLN A 91 -36.00 11.48 45.29
CA GLN A 91 -35.38 10.15 45.32
C GLN A 91 -36.04 9.19 44.31
N ARG A 92 -37.36 9.23 44.15
CA ARG A 92 -38.06 8.47 43.09
C ARG A 92 -37.57 8.85 41.69
N TYR A 93 -37.37 10.14 41.42
CA TYR A 93 -36.80 10.61 40.14
C TYR A 93 -35.35 10.13 39.93
N ARG A 94 -34.51 10.15 40.97
CA ARG A 94 -33.14 9.58 40.92
C ARG A 94 -33.14 8.10 40.57
N THR A 95 -34.02 7.32 41.21
CA THR A 95 -34.19 5.89 40.91
C THR A 95 -34.66 5.67 39.47
N ARG A 96 -35.63 6.46 38.99
CA ARG A 96 -36.10 6.41 37.58
C ARG A 96 -34.97 6.72 36.59
N LEU A 97 -34.14 7.73 36.88
CA LEU A 97 -32.97 8.08 36.08
C LEU A 97 -31.96 6.94 36.02
N ALA A 98 -31.66 6.32 37.17
CA ALA A 98 -30.76 5.17 37.25
C ALA A 98 -31.28 3.98 36.42
N LYS A 99 -32.56 3.63 36.54
CA LYS A 99 -33.21 2.56 35.74
C LYS A 99 -33.11 2.85 34.24
N LYS A 100 -33.45 4.06 33.79
CA LYS A 100 -33.34 4.45 32.37
C LYS A 100 -31.90 4.44 31.87
N ARG A 101 -30.92 4.89 32.67
CA ARG A 101 -29.49 4.83 32.32
C ARG A 101 -29.04 3.41 31.98
N VAL A 102 -29.50 2.41 32.72
CA VAL A 102 -29.21 0.99 32.44
C VAL A 102 -29.79 0.56 31.08
N ILE A 103 -31.04 0.91 30.80
CA ILE A 103 -31.73 0.60 29.54
C ILE A 103 -31.00 1.22 28.34
N TYR A 104 -30.69 2.52 28.40
CA TYR A 104 -30.00 3.23 27.31
C TYR A 104 -28.58 2.70 27.09
N LYS A 105 -27.86 2.33 28.18
CA LYS A 105 -26.56 1.68 28.09
C LYS A 105 -26.66 0.31 27.40
N LYS A 106 -27.70 -0.48 27.68
CA LYS A 106 -27.96 -1.77 27.00
C LYS A 106 -28.24 -1.56 25.50
N ARG A 107 -29.11 -0.61 25.15
CA ARG A 107 -29.42 -0.26 23.75
C ARG A 107 -28.17 0.22 22.98
N SER A 108 -27.38 1.10 23.58
CA SER A 108 -26.15 1.65 22.97
C SER A 108 -25.11 0.56 22.69
N ARG A 109 -24.96 -0.42 23.60
CA ARG A 109 -24.01 -1.53 23.44
C ARG A 109 -24.27 -2.38 22.19
N LYS A 110 -25.55 -2.59 21.82
CA LYS A 110 -25.94 -3.32 20.61
C LYS A 110 -25.35 -2.67 19.35
N TYR A 111 -25.52 -1.35 19.21
CA TYR A 111 -25.04 -0.62 18.03
C TYR A 111 -23.52 -0.45 18.01
N ILE A 112 -22.89 -0.19 19.16
CA ILE A 112 -21.42 -0.14 19.27
C ILE A 112 -20.80 -1.46 18.79
N SER A 113 -21.38 -2.60 19.18
CA SER A 113 -20.90 -3.92 18.72
C SER A 113 -21.03 -4.08 17.21
N ARG A 114 -22.17 -3.72 16.61
CA ARG A 114 -22.39 -3.77 15.15
C ARG A 114 -21.40 -2.87 14.39
N ILE A 115 -21.19 -1.64 14.85
CA ILE A 115 -20.24 -0.69 14.27
C ILE A 115 -18.82 -1.27 14.25
N ASN A 116 -18.40 -1.86 15.36
CA ASN A 116 -17.05 -2.45 15.45
C ASN A 116 -16.89 -3.66 14.52
N ARG A 117 -17.93 -4.50 14.36
CA ARG A 117 -17.91 -5.62 13.39
C ARG A 117 -17.79 -5.13 11.95
N LEU A 118 -18.56 -4.10 11.58
CA LEU A 118 -18.56 -3.55 10.23
C LEU A 118 -17.22 -2.89 9.91
N ARG A 119 -16.61 -2.16 10.87
CA ARG A 119 -15.25 -1.62 10.73
C ARG A 119 -14.20 -2.71 10.51
N GLU A 120 -14.29 -3.80 11.26
CA GLU A 120 -13.37 -4.93 11.09
C GLU A 120 -13.61 -5.62 9.75
N LYS A 121 -14.87 -5.78 9.30
CA LYS A 121 -15.17 -6.33 7.98
C LYS A 121 -14.58 -5.47 6.86
N ILE A 122 -14.76 -4.15 6.91
CA ILE A 122 -14.12 -3.21 5.96
C ILE A 122 -12.60 -3.38 5.96
N ARG A 123 -11.99 -3.42 7.15
CA ARG A 123 -10.54 -3.60 7.32
C ARG A 123 -10.04 -4.92 6.74
N LEU A 124 -10.80 -6.00 6.90
CA LEU A 124 -10.47 -7.33 6.37
C LEU A 124 -10.66 -7.40 4.85
N THR A 125 -11.68 -6.75 4.31
CA THR A 125 -11.90 -6.68 2.86
C THR A 125 -10.86 -5.77 2.19
N SER A 126 -10.43 -4.67 2.82
CA SER A 126 -9.32 -3.84 2.32
C SER A 126 -7.96 -4.54 2.32
N ILE A 127 -7.79 -5.61 3.11
CA ILE A 127 -6.58 -6.47 3.08
C ILE A 127 -6.54 -7.32 1.80
N ASN A 128 -7.68 -7.59 1.15
CA ASN A 128 -7.69 -8.30 -0.13
C ASN A 128 -7.21 -7.41 -1.29
N THR A 129 -7.44 -6.10 -1.22
CA THR A 129 -7.24 -5.19 -2.36
C THR A 129 -5.92 -4.41 -2.35
N SER A 130 -5.24 -4.22 -1.22
CA SER A 130 -3.95 -3.51 -1.18
C SER A 130 -2.78 -4.43 -0.83
N ILE A 131 -1.93 -4.74 -1.81
CA ILE A 131 -0.69 -5.50 -1.62
C ILE A 131 0.39 -4.58 -1.05
N ASN A 132 0.69 -4.73 0.24
CA ASN A 132 1.88 -4.14 0.85
C ASN A 132 2.37 -5.08 1.97
N ILE A 133 3.53 -5.71 1.78
CA ILE A 133 4.10 -6.66 2.73
C ILE A 133 4.39 -5.99 4.09
N LYS A 134 4.86 -4.73 4.09
CA LYS A 134 5.12 -3.95 5.33
C LYS A 134 3.84 -3.79 6.14
N TYR A 135 2.73 -3.51 5.48
CA TYR A 135 1.40 -3.46 6.12
C TYR A 135 0.98 -4.83 6.68
N LEU A 136 1.13 -5.91 5.90
CA LEU A 136 0.80 -7.27 6.37
C LEU A 136 1.65 -7.71 7.57
N LYS A 137 2.95 -7.36 7.60
CA LYS A 137 3.85 -7.59 8.73
C LYS A 137 3.45 -6.77 9.96
N ALA A 138 3.06 -5.51 9.78
CA ALA A 138 2.54 -4.66 10.86
C ALA A 138 1.23 -5.23 11.45
N LEU A 139 0.32 -5.70 10.60
CA LEU A 139 -0.90 -6.40 11.02
C LEU A 139 -0.58 -7.67 11.81
N LEU A 140 0.36 -8.48 11.32
CA LEU A 140 0.79 -9.70 12.00
C LEU A 140 1.29 -9.38 13.43
N LYS A 141 2.14 -8.35 13.59
CA LYS A 141 2.64 -7.89 14.91
C LYS A 141 1.50 -7.42 15.81
N LEU A 142 0.58 -6.61 15.29
CA LEU A 142 -0.57 -6.11 16.02
C LEU A 142 -1.48 -7.25 16.53
N TYR A 143 -1.82 -8.20 15.65
CA TYR A 143 -2.72 -9.30 16.00
C TYR A 143 -2.07 -10.34 16.91
N LYS A 144 -0.75 -10.57 16.82
CA LYS A 144 0.00 -11.33 17.83
C LYS A 144 -0.13 -10.69 19.22
N LYS A 145 0.09 -9.36 19.32
CA LYS A 145 -0.05 -8.61 20.58
C LYS A 145 -1.47 -8.68 21.15
N LYS A 146 -2.49 -8.53 20.30
CA LYS A 146 -3.91 -8.66 20.71
C LYS A 146 -4.26 -10.07 21.18
N SER A 147 -3.77 -11.09 20.49
CA SER A 147 -3.98 -12.50 20.87
C SER A 147 -3.42 -12.78 22.27
N SER A 148 -2.17 -12.37 22.51
CA SER A 148 -1.51 -12.52 23.82
C SER A 148 -2.27 -11.81 24.95
N LYS A 149 -2.59 -10.51 24.78
CA LYS A 149 -3.36 -9.73 25.77
C LYS A 149 -4.73 -10.34 26.07
N THR A 150 -5.39 -10.89 25.05
CA THR A 150 -6.70 -11.52 25.23
C THR A 150 -6.57 -12.84 25.98
N GLY A 151 -5.55 -13.65 25.66
CA GLY A 151 -5.22 -14.88 26.36
C GLY A 151 -4.92 -14.66 27.86
N SER A 152 -4.09 -13.67 28.19
CA SER A 152 -3.74 -13.34 29.58
C SER A 152 -4.98 -12.90 30.39
N LEU A 153 -5.88 -12.12 29.80
CA LEU A 153 -7.13 -11.71 30.43
C LEU A 153 -8.02 -12.92 30.79
N TYR A 154 -8.17 -13.88 29.88
CA TYR A 154 -8.96 -15.09 30.12
C TYR A 154 -8.32 -15.99 31.18
N LYS A 155 -6.99 -16.20 31.13
CA LYS A 155 -6.25 -16.94 32.17
C LYS A 155 -6.51 -16.35 33.55
N ARG A 156 -6.38 -15.03 33.71
CA ARG A 156 -6.61 -14.33 34.99
C ARG A 156 -8.05 -14.51 35.51
N LYS A 157 -9.06 -14.41 34.64
CA LYS A 157 -10.46 -14.65 35.03
C LYS A 157 -10.70 -16.09 35.47
N LEU A 158 -10.17 -17.06 34.74
CA LEU A 158 -10.31 -18.47 35.07
C LEU A 158 -9.65 -18.79 36.42
N ARG A 159 -8.47 -18.23 36.71
CA ARG A 159 -7.82 -18.32 38.02
C ARG A 159 -8.71 -17.75 39.12
N LYS A 160 -9.24 -16.53 38.93
CA LYS A 160 -10.17 -15.90 39.88
C LYS A 160 -11.42 -16.75 40.16
N TYR A 161 -11.99 -17.37 39.12
CA TYR A 161 -13.13 -18.27 39.30
C TYR A 161 -12.74 -19.57 40.02
N LYS A 162 -11.57 -20.15 39.72
CA LYS A 162 -11.04 -21.32 40.43
C LYS A 162 -10.90 -21.03 41.93
N THR A 163 -10.26 -19.91 42.29
CA THR A 163 -10.10 -19.49 43.69
C THR A 163 -11.45 -19.26 44.39
N LYS A 164 -12.39 -18.55 43.75
CA LYS A 164 -13.73 -18.32 44.33
C LYS A 164 -14.51 -19.61 44.55
N ILE A 165 -14.44 -20.54 43.61
CA ILE A 165 -15.10 -21.84 43.73
C ILE A 165 -14.49 -22.64 44.88
N ALA A 166 -13.15 -22.63 45.03
CA ALA A 166 -12.47 -23.29 46.15
C ALA A 166 -12.90 -22.73 47.51
N LYS A 167 -12.89 -21.39 47.67
CA LYS A 167 -13.37 -20.73 48.89
C LYS A 167 -14.83 -21.06 49.20
N LEU A 168 -15.70 -21.05 48.20
CA LEU A 168 -17.13 -21.40 48.37
C LEU A 168 -17.34 -22.88 48.71
N LYS A 169 -16.51 -23.79 48.18
CA LYS A 169 -16.55 -25.21 48.57
C LYS A 169 -16.17 -25.39 50.05
N SER A 170 -15.11 -24.72 50.49
CA SER A 170 -14.68 -24.74 51.90
C SER A 170 -15.77 -24.16 52.82
N ALA A 171 -16.31 -22.98 52.49
CA ALA A 171 -17.39 -22.35 53.27
C ALA A 171 -18.68 -23.20 53.29
N TYR A 172 -19.00 -23.90 52.19
CA TYR A 172 -20.11 -24.83 52.13
C TYR A 172 -19.93 -26.02 53.08
N LYS A 173 -18.73 -26.60 53.14
CA LYS A 173 -18.39 -27.70 54.07
C LYS A 173 -18.53 -27.28 55.53
N LYS A 174 -18.12 -26.05 55.87
CA LYS A 174 -18.17 -25.51 57.24
C LYS A 174 -19.55 -24.97 57.67
N ALA A 175 -20.52 -24.86 56.75
CA ALA A 175 -21.81 -24.26 57.06
C ALA A 175 -22.70 -25.23 57.85
N ARG A 176 -23.17 -24.83 59.04
CA ARG A 176 -24.09 -25.63 59.86
C ARG A 176 -25.58 -25.42 59.50
N SER A 177 -25.96 -24.19 59.12
CA SER A 177 -27.34 -23.85 58.75
C SER A 177 -27.74 -24.33 57.32
N PRO A 178 -28.92 -24.97 57.15
CA PRO A 178 -29.49 -25.33 55.85
C PRO A 178 -29.62 -24.13 54.88
N ARG A 179 -30.00 -22.95 55.41
CA ARG A 179 -30.15 -21.71 54.63
C ARG A 179 -28.82 -21.24 54.06
N LEU A 180 -27.72 -21.33 54.83
CA LEU A 180 -26.37 -21.01 54.37
C LEU A 180 -25.87 -22.05 53.34
N LYS A 181 -26.10 -23.34 53.58
CA LYS A 181 -25.79 -24.42 52.63
C LYS A 181 -26.47 -24.18 51.27
N SER A 182 -27.76 -23.84 51.27
CA SER A 182 -28.52 -23.51 50.05
C SER A 182 -27.95 -22.28 49.31
N ARG A 183 -27.62 -21.21 50.04
CA ARG A 183 -26.99 -20.00 49.48
C ARG A 183 -25.64 -20.30 48.83
N TYR A 184 -24.78 -21.09 49.48
CA TYR A 184 -23.48 -21.49 48.93
C TYR A 184 -23.62 -22.43 47.71
N ARG A 185 -24.55 -23.38 47.73
CA ARG A 185 -24.89 -24.22 46.54
C ARG A 185 -25.27 -23.36 45.34
N SER A 186 -26.15 -22.38 45.54
CA SER A 186 -26.58 -21.44 44.50
C SER A 186 -25.41 -20.61 43.94
N LEU A 187 -24.53 -20.11 44.81
CA LEU A 187 -23.33 -19.39 44.40
C LEU A 187 -22.35 -20.28 43.64
N LEU A 188 -22.12 -21.51 44.10
CA LEU A 188 -21.27 -22.50 43.41
C LEU A 188 -21.79 -22.79 42.00
N LYS A 189 -23.09 -23.04 41.82
CA LYS A 189 -23.73 -23.25 40.50
C LYS A 189 -23.48 -22.05 39.57
N ARG A 190 -23.67 -20.83 40.08
CA ARG A 190 -23.43 -19.58 39.34
C ARG A 190 -21.97 -19.40 38.92
N TYR A 191 -21.03 -19.63 39.83
CA TYR A 191 -19.60 -19.46 39.55
C TYR A 191 -19.04 -20.57 38.65
N LYS A 192 -19.51 -21.83 38.78
CA LYS A 192 -19.20 -22.93 37.85
C LYS A 192 -19.69 -22.61 36.43
N LYS A 193 -20.94 -22.14 36.26
CA LYS A 193 -21.49 -21.70 34.96
C LYS A 193 -20.68 -20.54 34.37
N SER A 194 -20.30 -19.56 35.19
CA SER A 194 -19.47 -18.42 34.77
C SER A 194 -18.07 -18.86 34.32
N ARG A 195 -17.45 -19.83 35.01
CA ARG A 195 -16.15 -20.42 34.64
C ARG A 195 -16.25 -21.16 33.30
N ARG A 196 -17.23 -22.04 33.12
CA ARG A 196 -17.46 -22.80 31.87
C ARG A 196 -17.68 -21.86 30.69
N SER A 197 -18.54 -20.85 30.84
CA SER A 197 -18.76 -19.83 29.81
C SER A 197 -17.49 -19.04 29.47
N THR A 198 -16.67 -18.69 30.48
CA THR A 198 -15.40 -17.98 30.27
C THR A 198 -14.37 -18.84 29.54
N TYR A 199 -14.33 -20.15 29.82
CA TYR A 199 -13.47 -21.11 29.13
C TYR A 199 -13.85 -21.28 27.65
N ILE A 200 -15.14 -21.48 27.36
CA ILE A 200 -15.62 -21.59 25.96
C ILE A 200 -15.25 -20.33 25.17
N ARG A 201 -15.43 -19.16 25.76
CA ARG A 201 -15.06 -17.87 25.13
C ARG A 201 -13.56 -17.76 24.90
N SER A 202 -12.72 -18.26 25.82
CA SER A 202 -11.26 -18.24 25.60
C SER A 202 -10.86 -19.12 24.41
N LYS A 203 -11.45 -20.31 24.28
CA LYS A 203 -11.20 -21.23 23.16
C LYS A 203 -11.63 -20.63 21.82
N LYS A 204 -12.84 -20.03 21.75
CA LYS A 204 -13.30 -19.36 20.53
C LYS A 204 -12.41 -18.16 20.15
N SER A 205 -11.93 -17.39 21.13
CA SER A 205 -10.99 -16.29 20.88
C SER A 205 -9.65 -16.77 20.33
N ASN A 206 -9.13 -17.87 20.87
CA ASN A 206 -7.87 -18.43 20.41
C ASN A 206 -8.00 -18.97 18.98
N ARG A 207 -9.10 -19.69 18.68
CA ARG A 207 -9.43 -20.16 17.32
C ARG A 207 -9.49 -19.00 16.31
N TYR A 208 -10.16 -17.90 16.66
CA TYR A 208 -10.24 -16.71 15.81
C TYR A 208 -8.86 -16.11 15.48
N TYR A 209 -8.05 -15.81 16.51
CA TYR A 209 -6.73 -15.22 16.27
C TYR A 209 -5.80 -16.18 15.52
N ARG A 210 -5.86 -17.49 15.78
CA ARG A 210 -5.10 -18.50 15.01
C ARG A 210 -5.48 -18.50 13.54
N ALA A 211 -6.78 -18.53 13.22
CA ALA A 211 -7.26 -18.49 11.84
C ALA A 211 -6.84 -17.20 11.13
N LEU A 212 -6.97 -16.04 11.79
CA LEU A 212 -6.57 -14.76 11.24
C LEU A 212 -5.06 -14.67 10.98
N LEU A 213 -4.24 -15.09 11.96
CA LEU A 213 -2.79 -15.13 11.82
C LEU A 213 -2.36 -16.11 10.71
N LYS A 214 -3.04 -17.26 10.57
CA LYS A 214 -2.81 -18.21 9.48
C LYS A 214 -3.10 -17.56 8.12
N LYS A 215 -4.23 -16.87 7.96
CA LYS A 215 -4.57 -16.13 6.72
C LYS A 215 -3.54 -15.05 6.38
N ILE A 216 -3.14 -14.23 7.36
CA ILE A 216 -2.11 -13.20 7.16
C ILE A 216 -0.77 -13.83 6.77
N ARG A 217 -0.36 -14.93 7.41
CA ARG A 217 0.87 -15.66 7.06
C ARG A 217 0.82 -16.27 5.67
N ILE A 218 -0.27 -16.95 5.30
CA ILE A 218 -0.45 -17.50 3.94
C ILE A 218 -0.36 -16.38 2.91
N ARG A 219 -0.94 -15.21 3.18
CA ARG A 219 -0.85 -14.07 2.26
C ARG A 219 0.55 -13.48 2.20
N ILE A 220 1.24 -13.32 3.33
CA ILE A 220 2.66 -12.94 3.34
C ILE A 220 3.45 -13.93 2.49
N ASN A 221 3.29 -15.23 2.71
CA ASN A 221 4.00 -16.27 1.95
C ASN A 221 3.64 -16.23 0.46
N ARG A 222 2.37 -16.02 0.09
CA ARG A 222 1.95 -15.88 -1.30
C ARG A 222 2.56 -14.64 -1.95
N VAL A 223 2.53 -13.48 -1.30
CA VAL A 223 3.14 -12.24 -1.84
C VAL A 223 4.67 -12.36 -1.89
N SER A 224 5.28 -13.04 -0.91
CA SER A 224 6.72 -13.32 -0.91
C SER A 224 7.13 -14.34 -1.98
N LYS A 225 6.24 -15.28 -2.35
CA LYS A 225 6.47 -16.27 -3.42
C LYS A 225 6.06 -15.78 -4.81
N SER A 226 5.15 -14.80 -4.90
CA SER A 226 4.65 -14.24 -6.17
C SER A 226 5.42 -12.99 -6.63
N GLY A 227 6.56 -12.66 -6.03
CA GLY A 227 7.42 -11.63 -6.58
C GLY A 227 7.86 -12.09 -7.96
N SER A 228 7.33 -11.49 -9.04
CA SER A 228 7.88 -11.78 -10.36
C SER A 228 9.33 -11.38 -10.34
N LYS A 229 10.24 -12.29 -10.69
CA LYS A 229 11.65 -11.93 -10.90
C LYS A 229 11.67 -10.83 -11.95
N SER A 230 12.01 -9.61 -11.54
CA SER A 230 12.29 -8.53 -12.47
C SER A 230 13.59 -8.87 -13.21
N GLN A 231 13.62 -8.66 -14.52
CA GLN A 231 14.86 -8.74 -15.27
C GLN A 231 15.78 -7.60 -14.84
N VAL A 232 17.07 -7.91 -14.64
CA VAL A 232 18.09 -6.90 -14.38
C VAL A 232 18.67 -6.50 -15.73
N GLY A 233 18.67 -5.18 -15.98
CA GLY A 233 19.40 -4.59 -17.09
C GLY A 233 20.53 -3.69 -16.65
N VAL A 234 21.44 -3.38 -17.56
CA VAL A 234 22.47 -2.35 -17.37
C VAL A 234 22.65 -1.52 -18.63
N PHE A 235 23.07 -0.26 -18.48
CA PHE A 235 23.78 0.50 -19.50
C PHE A 235 25.25 0.60 -19.09
N MET A 236 26.17 0.42 -20.03
CA MET A 236 27.61 0.61 -19.85
C MET A 236 28.21 1.06 -21.20
N GLU A 237 29.21 1.94 -21.17
CA GLU A 237 30.04 2.21 -22.35
C GLU A 237 30.86 0.97 -22.72
N ASN A 238 31.35 0.90 -23.96
CA ASN A 238 32.20 -0.19 -24.46
C ASN A 238 31.62 -1.59 -24.13
N PRO A 239 30.38 -1.89 -24.58
CA PRO A 239 29.62 -3.08 -24.16
C PRO A 239 30.37 -4.40 -24.34
N TYR A 240 31.11 -4.54 -25.45
CA TYR A 240 31.87 -5.74 -25.78
C TYR A 240 32.86 -6.14 -24.68
N SER A 241 33.46 -5.18 -24.00
CA SER A 241 34.43 -5.43 -22.92
C SER A 241 33.80 -5.37 -21.53
N ASN A 242 32.98 -4.34 -21.31
CA ASN A 242 32.49 -4.01 -19.97
C ASN A 242 31.37 -4.94 -19.49
N LEU A 243 30.49 -5.41 -20.37
CA LEU A 243 29.41 -6.31 -20.00
C LEU A 243 29.94 -7.70 -19.58
N PRO A 244 30.82 -8.39 -20.35
CA PRO A 244 31.39 -9.67 -19.91
C PRO A 244 32.18 -9.56 -18.61
N LEU A 245 32.90 -8.45 -18.40
CA LEU A 245 33.63 -8.20 -17.16
C LEU A 245 32.70 -8.10 -15.93
N LEU A 246 31.59 -7.37 -16.06
CA LEU A 246 30.59 -7.29 -14.99
C LEU A 246 29.96 -8.67 -14.70
N GLU A 247 29.62 -9.42 -15.75
CA GLU A 247 29.06 -10.77 -15.62
C GLU A 247 30.03 -11.73 -14.94
N SER A 248 31.32 -11.66 -15.28
CA SER A 248 32.40 -12.44 -14.65
C SER A 248 32.51 -12.11 -13.16
N LYS A 249 32.62 -10.82 -12.81
CA LYS A 249 32.74 -10.38 -11.41
C LYS A 249 31.52 -10.73 -10.55
N THR A 250 30.31 -10.73 -11.14
CA THR A 250 29.07 -11.03 -10.41
C THR A 250 28.71 -12.52 -10.44
N GLY A 251 29.19 -13.29 -11.42
CA GLY A 251 28.71 -14.62 -11.73
C GLY A 251 27.23 -14.63 -12.17
N LYS A 252 26.73 -13.50 -12.71
CA LYS A 252 25.32 -13.31 -13.08
C LYS A 252 25.22 -12.80 -14.51
N LYS A 253 24.30 -13.38 -15.29
CA LYS A 253 23.99 -12.92 -16.65
C LYS A 253 23.02 -11.76 -16.63
N VAL A 254 23.37 -10.68 -17.31
CA VAL A 254 22.47 -9.53 -17.50
C VAL A 254 21.44 -9.88 -18.57
N LYS A 255 20.16 -9.60 -18.29
CA LYS A 255 19.05 -9.98 -19.18
C LYS A 255 18.61 -8.86 -20.10
N VAL A 256 18.94 -7.61 -19.78
CA VAL A 256 18.64 -6.47 -20.63
C VAL A 256 19.83 -5.53 -20.74
N PHE A 257 20.15 -5.09 -21.95
CA PHE A 257 21.18 -4.07 -22.14
C PHE A 257 20.52 -2.82 -22.70
N LEU A 258 20.70 -1.70 -21.99
CA LEU A 258 20.29 -0.38 -22.47
C LEU A 258 21.42 0.21 -23.29
N TRP A 259 21.10 0.80 -24.44
CA TRP A 259 21.93 1.79 -25.11
C TRP A 259 21.08 2.90 -25.72
N TYR A 260 21.76 3.96 -26.14
CA TYR A 260 21.17 5.16 -26.70
C TYR A 260 21.64 5.29 -28.13
N GLN A 261 20.73 5.68 -29.02
CA GLN A 261 21.06 5.89 -30.42
C GLN A 261 20.20 6.99 -31.02
N SER A 262 20.82 7.84 -31.82
CA SER A 262 20.16 8.91 -32.53
C SER A 262 19.32 8.37 -33.69
N MET A 263 18.19 9.01 -33.96
CA MET A 263 17.41 8.76 -35.17
C MET A 263 18.20 8.96 -36.48
N ALA A 264 19.20 9.85 -36.46
CA ALA A 264 20.06 10.13 -37.61
C ALA A 264 21.03 8.98 -37.92
N GLU A 265 21.25 8.07 -36.98
CA GLU A 265 22.10 6.89 -37.16
C GLU A 265 21.30 5.69 -37.69
N ASP A 266 22.00 4.61 -38.05
CA ASP A 266 21.43 3.30 -38.35
C ASP A 266 21.39 2.39 -37.13
N PHE A 267 20.40 1.51 -37.04
CA PHE A 267 20.34 0.50 -35.98
C PHE A 267 21.63 -0.31 -35.94
N ASP A 268 22.31 -0.35 -34.79
CA ASP A 268 23.55 -1.12 -34.61
C ASP A 268 23.26 -2.63 -34.59
N VAL A 269 23.22 -3.23 -35.79
CA VAL A 269 22.96 -4.66 -36.00
C VAL A 269 24.05 -5.53 -35.37
N ASN A 270 25.29 -5.05 -35.30
CA ASN A 270 26.40 -5.80 -34.72
C ASN A 270 26.23 -5.94 -33.21
N LEU A 271 25.98 -4.84 -32.51
CA LEU A 271 25.70 -4.86 -31.07
C LEU A 271 24.42 -5.64 -30.78
N ALA A 272 23.37 -5.43 -31.57
CA ALA A 272 22.10 -6.13 -31.42
C ALA A 272 22.25 -7.66 -31.55
N SER A 273 22.99 -8.11 -32.58
CA SER A 273 23.25 -9.52 -32.84
C SER A 273 24.13 -10.13 -31.75
N TRP A 274 25.18 -9.42 -31.33
CA TRP A 274 26.05 -9.87 -30.24
C TRP A 274 25.29 -10.02 -28.91
N LEU A 275 24.43 -9.07 -28.55
CA LEU A 275 23.58 -9.17 -27.36
C LEU A 275 22.57 -10.32 -27.46
N ARG A 276 21.95 -10.48 -28.64
CA ARG A 276 21.00 -11.58 -28.89
C ARG A 276 21.66 -12.95 -28.74
N ALA A 277 22.85 -13.14 -29.30
CA ALA A 277 23.62 -14.39 -29.19
C ALA A 277 23.93 -14.76 -27.72
N ARG A 278 23.99 -13.76 -26.83
CA ARG A 278 24.21 -13.94 -25.39
C ARG A 278 22.91 -14.11 -24.58
N GLY A 279 21.75 -14.06 -25.24
CA GLY A 279 20.44 -14.11 -24.58
C GLY A 279 20.09 -12.82 -23.81
N THR A 280 20.67 -11.69 -24.21
CA THR A 280 20.41 -10.36 -23.62
C THR A 280 19.45 -9.59 -24.52
N THR A 281 18.32 -9.15 -23.97
CA THR A 281 17.32 -8.34 -24.69
C THR A 281 17.77 -6.89 -24.78
N ILE A 282 17.43 -6.21 -25.86
CA ILE A 282 17.76 -4.81 -26.09
C ILE A 282 16.73 -3.91 -25.39
N GLN A 283 17.18 -2.87 -24.71
CA GLN A 283 16.40 -1.67 -24.42
C GLN A 283 17.03 -0.51 -25.20
N LEU A 284 16.34 -0.02 -26.23
CA LEU A 284 16.85 1.02 -27.11
C LEU A 284 16.24 2.36 -26.71
N ALA A 285 17.05 3.30 -26.23
CA ALA A 285 16.67 4.71 -26.20
C ALA A 285 16.81 5.27 -27.61
N PHE A 286 15.68 5.54 -28.25
CA PHE A 286 15.64 6.12 -29.58
C PHE A 286 15.46 7.62 -29.48
N GLU A 287 16.43 8.37 -29.97
CA GLU A 287 16.62 9.77 -29.64
C GLU A 287 16.59 10.65 -30.90
N PRO A 288 15.49 11.37 -31.17
CA PRO A 288 15.42 12.33 -32.28
C PRO A 288 16.30 13.55 -32.01
N HIS A 289 17.59 13.46 -32.34
CA HIS A 289 18.56 14.57 -32.26
C HIS A 289 19.76 14.27 -33.15
N ASN A 290 20.55 15.29 -33.47
CA ASN A 290 21.91 15.14 -33.98
C ASN A 290 22.88 15.02 -32.80
N PRO A 291 23.61 13.89 -32.64
CA PRO A 291 24.49 13.67 -31.50
C PRO A 291 25.72 14.59 -31.47
N SER A 292 26.06 15.22 -32.60
CA SER A 292 27.15 16.20 -32.71
C SER A 292 26.73 17.61 -32.27
N LYS A 293 25.47 17.84 -31.90
CA LYS A 293 24.95 19.15 -31.48
C LYS A 293 24.39 19.11 -30.05
N PRO A 294 24.36 20.25 -29.33
CA PRO A 294 23.71 20.33 -28.01
C PRO A 294 22.22 19.95 -28.09
N ALA A 295 21.75 19.03 -27.23
CA ALA A 295 20.39 18.49 -27.32
C ALA A 295 19.28 19.55 -27.16
N ASN A 296 19.52 20.59 -26.38
CA ASN A 296 18.53 21.65 -26.09
C ASN A 296 18.58 22.84 -27.08
N ASN A 297 19.27 22.70 -28.22
CA ASN A 297 19.27 23.69 -29.30
C ASN A 297 19.26 23.02 -30.69
N GLN A 298 18.15 22.36 -31.01
CA GLN A 298 17.96 21.62 -32.27
C GLN A 298 16.51 21.73 -32.78
N PRO A 299 16.12 22.89 -33.33
CA PRO A 299 14.75 23.12 -33.78
C PRO A 299 14.27 22.16 -34.88
N GLU A 300 15.17 21.56 -35.66
CA GLU A 300 14.87 20.57 -36.69
C GLU A 300 14.23 19.29 -36.10
N TYR A 301 14.55 18.95 -34.85
CA TYR A 301 14.02 17.76 -34.14
C TYR A 301 12.87 18.08 -33.17
N ARG A 302 12.20 19.22 -33.34
CA ARG A 302 11.01 19.56 -32.54
C ARG A 302 9.92 18.50 -32.67
N LEU A 303 9.10 18.37 -31.63
CA LEU A 303 7.96 17.45 -31.62
C LEU A 303 6.99 17.74 -32.76
N SER A 304 6.82 19.02 -33.14
CA SER A 304 5.96 19.42 -34.25
C SER A 304 6.47 18.94 -35.62
N THR A 305 7.78 18.90 -35.86
CA THR A 305 8.34 18.42 -37.14
C THR A 305 8.18 16.90 -37.27
N ILE A 306 8.37 16.16 -36.18
CA ILE A 306 8.10 14.72 -36.09
C ILE A 306 6.60 14.44 -36.29
N ALA A 307 5.73 15.20 -35.63
CA ALA A 307 4.27 15.04 -35.77
C ALA A 307 3.79 15.35 -37.20
N ALA A 308 4.43 16.30 -37.88
CA ALA A 308 4.14 16.68 -39.26
C ALA A 308 4.70 15.70 -40.31
N GLY A 309 5.49 14.70 -39.89
CA GLY A 309 6.02 13.65 -40.78
C GLY A 309 7.32 13.99 -41.49
N GLN A 310 8.00 15.08 -41.09
CA GLN A 310 9.27 15.50 -41.72
C GLN A 310 10.42 14.50 -41.50
N HIS A 311 10.27 13.59 -40.54
CA HIS A 311 11.25 12.55 -40.18
C HIS A 311 10.76 11.14 -40.49
N ASP A 312 9.71 11.01 -41.31
CA ASP A 312 9.09 9.71 -41.57
C ASP A 312 10.05 8.74 -42.28
N GLY A 313 10.92 9.24 -43.16
CA GLY A 313 11.92 8.43 -43.86
C GLY A 313 12.84 7.69 -42.90
N GLU A 314 13.42 8.41 -41.94
CA GLU A 314 14.24 7.85 -40.87
C GLU A 314 13.44 6.87 -40.02
N ILE A 315 12.21 7.23 -39.63
CA ILE A 315 11.37 6.35 -38.79
C ILE A 315 11.02 5.05 -39.54
N TYR A 316 10.76 5.10 -40.85
CA TYR A 316 10.53 3.91 -41.68
C TYR A 316 11.78 3.03 -41.74
N ARG A 317 12.96 3.62 -41.99
CA ARG A 317 14.25 2.91 -42.00
C ARG A 317 14.47 2.18 -40.67
N TRP A 318 14.29 2.87 -39.55
CA TRP A 318 14.39 2.28 -38.21
C TRP A 318 13.39 1.16 -37.94
N ALA A 319 12.13 1.34 -38.34
CA ALA A 319 11.10 0.31 -38.19
C ALA A 319 11.44 -0.95 -39.02
N GLN A 320 11.95 -0.78 -40.24
CA GLN A 320 12.37 -1.87 -41.11
C GLN A 320 13.59 -2.61 -40.54
N GLN A 321 14.62 -1.88 -40.08
CA GLN A 321 15.82 -2.48 -39.49
C GLN A 321 15.50 -3.26 -38.20
N ILE A 322 14.66 -2.70 -37.32
CA ILE A 322 14.20 -3.40 -36.12
C ILE A 322 13.38 -4.63 -36.50
N LYS A 323 12.48 -4.54 -37.48
CA LYS A 323 11.73 -5.72 -37.98
C LYS A 323 12.68 -6.80 -38.50
N ALA A 324 13.66 -6.43 -39.32
CA ALA A 324 14.63 -7.35 -39.91
C ALA A 324 15.48 -8.05 -38.84
N PHE A 325 15.85 -7.35 -37.77
CA PHE A 325 16.54 -7.97 -36.63
C PHE A 325 15.74 -9.12 -36.00
N GLY A 326 14.40 -9.05 -35.99
CA GLY A 326 13.49 -10.11 -35.54
C GLY A 326 13.48 -10.44 -34.04
N GLY A 327 14.50 -10.00 -33.29
CA GLY A 327 14.56 -10.15 -31.84
C GLY A 327 13.70 -9.10 -31.11
N LYS A 328 13.30 -9.41 -29.88
CA LYS A 328 12.54 -8.47 -29.04
C LYS A 328 13.39 -7.24 -28.69
N VAL A 329 12.83 -6.05 -28.90
CA VAL A 329 13.45 -4.77 -28.54
C VAL A 329 12.49 -3.99 -27.64
N TYR A 330 12.92 -3.60 -26.44
CA TYR A 330 12.23 -2.58 -25.66
C TYR A 330 12.54 -1.21 -26.26
N PHE A 331 11.74 -0.80 -27.23
CA PHE A 331 11.89 0.44 -27.99
C PHE A 331 11.34 1.62 -27.18
N ARG A 332 12.22 2.53 -26.77
CA ARG A 332 11.91 3.62 -25.83
C ARG A 332 12.19 4.97 -26.51
N PRO A 333 11.33 5.41 -27.46
CA PRO A 333 11.53 6.66 -28.16
C PRO A 333 11.24 7.85 -27.25
N MET A 334 11.99 8.93 -27.42
CA MET A 334 11.71 10.23 -26.79
C MET A 334 11.45 10.13 -25.27
N CYS A 335 12.36 9.45 -24.55
CA CYS A 335 12.27 9.32 -23.08
C CYS A 335 12.55 10.65 -22.37
N GLU A 336 12.11 10.78 -21.11
CA GLU A 336 12.31 11.99 -20.30
C GLU A 336 11.74 13.29 -20.89
N MET A 337 10.71 13.17 -21.73
CA MET A 337 10.02 14.28 -22.38
C MET A 337 9.50 15.35 -21.41
N ASN A 338 9.29 15.00 -20.14
CA ASN A 338 8.84 15.90 -19.07
C ASN A 338 9.97 16.69 -18.39
N GLY A 339 11.22 16.51 -18.81
CA GLY A 339 12.35 17.39 -18.49
C GLY A 339 12.48 18.57 -19.46
N ASN A 340 13.66 19.21 -19.47
CA ASN A 340 13.99 20.35 -20.34
C ASN A 340 15.36 20.22 -21.03
N TRP A 341 15.95 19.03 -21.04
CA TRP A 341 17.34 18.79 -21.48
C TRP A 341 17.46 18.00 -22.79
N THR A 342 16.36 17.45 -23.32
CA THR A 342 16.38 16.66 -24.57
C THR A 342 15.77 17.43 -25.73
N ALA A 343 16.10 17.04 -26.96
CA ALA A 343 15.62 17.75 -28.14
C ALA A 343 14.08 17.72 -28.28
N TRP A 344 13.48 16.63 -27.79
CA TRP A 344 12.04 16.34 -27.76
C TRP A 344 11.38 16.67 -26.41
N SER A 345 12.10 17.31 -25.46
CA SER A 345 11.51 17.75 -24.20
C SER A 345 10.39 18.75 -24.48
N GLY A 346 9.22 18.57 -23.86
CA GLY A 346 8.04 19.40 -24.11
C GLY A 346 8.16 20.87 -23.68
N THR A 347 9.27 21.25 -23.05
CA THR A 347 9.60 22.62 -22.65
C THR A 347 11.00 23.06 -23.12
N ALA A 348 11.59 22.37 -24.10
CA ALA A 348 12.87 22.73 -24.73
C ALA A 348 12.66 22.95 -26.23
N ASN A 349 13.62 23.58 -26.91
CA ASN A 349 13.59 23.78 -28.37
C ASN A 349 12.27 24.36 -28.89
N GLY A 350 11.55 25.22 -28.18
CA GLY A 350 10.25 25.73 -28.66
C GLY A 350 9.12 24.70 -28.78
N ASN A 351 9.32 23.48 -28.27
CA ASN A 351 8.27 22.47 -28.15
C ASN A 351 7.18 22.91 -27.16
N ARG A 352 6.00 22.31 -27.31
CA ARG A 352 4.91 22.39 -26.34
C ARG A 352 4.53 20.99 -25.86
N PRO A 353 4.12 20.81 -24.59
CA PRO A 353 3.76 19.48 -24.08
C PRO A 353 2.67 18.77 -24.90
N ALA A 354 1.77 19.53 -25.51
CA ALA A 354 0.68 19.01 -26.34
C ALA A 354 1.16 18.34 -27.64
N GLU A 355 2.36 18.66 -28.12
CA GLU A 355 2.91 18.14 -29.38
C GLU A 355 3.51 16.74 -29.22
N TYR A 356 3.77 16.31 -27.99
CA TYR A 356 4.38 15.01 -27.72
C TYR A 356 3.50 13.84 -28.13
N ILE A 357 2.19 13.93 -27.86
CA ILE A 357 1.25 12.83 -28.15
C ILE A 357 1.13 12.61 -29.67
N PRO A 358 0.92 13.64 -30.51
CA PRO A 358 0.98 13.51 -31.96
C PRO A 358 2.30 12.89 -32.47
N ALA A 359 3.46 13.39 -32.02
CA ALA A 359 4.77 12.89 -32.43
C ALA A 359 4.96 11.40 -32.07
N TRP A 360 4.62 11.01 -30.83
CA TRP A 360 4.66 9.61 -30.40
C TRP A 360 3.78 8.72 -31.27
N ARG A 361 2.55 9.17 -31.55
CA ARG A 361 1.59 8.39 -32.33
C ARG A 361 2.06 8.23 -33.78
N ARG A 362 2.71 9.24 -34.38
CA ARG A 362 3.32 9.12 -35.71
C ARG A 362 4.34 7.99 -35.75
N ILE A 363 5.31 7.99 -34.83
CA ILE A 363 6.33 6.94 -34.74
C ILE A 363 5.69 5.56 -34.54
N ARG A 364 4.76 5.41 -33.58
CA ARG A 364 4.09 4.12 -33.34
C ARG A 364 3.28 3.64 -34.54
N ASN A 365 2.63 4.55 -35.27
CA ASN A 365 1.84 4.19 -36.45
C ASN A 365 2.73 3.68 -37.59
N ILE A 366 3.89 4.29 -37.81
CA ILE A 366 4.86 3.80 -38.83
C ILE A 366 5.35 2.40 -38.47
N PHE A 367 5.74 2.15 -37.22
CA PHE A 367 6.12 0.80 -36.77
C PHE A 367 5.00 -0.23 -36.97
N LYS A 368 3.73 0.19 -36.76
CA LYS A 368 2.57 -0.65 -37.00
C LYS A 368 2.36 -0.93 -38.50
N ILE A 369 2.51 0.08 -39.38
CA ILE A 369 2.41 -0.07 -40.84
C ILE A 369 3.48 -1.03 -41.37
N VAL A 370 4.73 -0.87 -40.92
CA VAL A 370 5.85 -1.76 -41.30
C VAL A 370 5.66 -3.17 -40.76
N GLY A 371 4.89 -3.34 -39.68
CA GLY A 371 4.68 -4.62 -39.00
C GLY A 371 5.85 -5.01 -38.08
N ALA A 372 6.57 -4.03 -37.52
CA ALA A 372 7.69 -4.23 -36.60
C ALA A 372 7.20 -4.64 -35.18
N ASN A 373 6.47 -5.75 -35.08
CA ASN A 373 5.80 -6.20 -33.85
C ASN A 373 6.78 -6.65 -32.74
N ASN A 374 8.04 -6.85 -33.08
CA ASN A 374 9.11 -7.14 -32.13
C ASN A 374 9.61 -5.89 -31.36
N ALA A 375 9.17 -4.69 -31.75
CA ALA A 375 9.37 -3.45 -31.01
C ALA A 375 8.29 -3.25 -29.94
N ILE A 376 8.68 -3.39 -28.67
CA ILE A 376 7.83 -3.13 -27.51
C ILE A 376 7.96 -1.65 -27.13
N PHE A 377 6.91 -0.86 -27.38
CA PHE A 377 6.94 0.58 -27.15
C PHE A 377 6.87 0.93 -25.66
N VAL A 378 7.95 1.54 -25.15
CA VAL A 378 8.13 1.90 -23.74
C VAL A 378 8.00 3.41 -23.54
N TRP A 379 6.88 3.86 -22.98
CA TRP A 379 6.70 5.27 -22.62
C TRP A 379 7.37 5.57 -21.28
N ALA A 380 8.48 6.33 -21.30
CA ALA A 380 9.41 6.45 -20.17
C ALA A 380 9.70 7.91 -19.77
N PRO A 381 8.85 8.56 -18.97
CA PRO A 381 9.15 9.87 -18.39
C PRO A 381 10.26 9.81 -17.33
N ASN A 382 10.87 10.95 -17.06
CA ASN A 382 11.65 11.18 -15.85
C ASN A 382 10.74 11.16 -14.62
N ARG A 383 11.28 10.77 -13.46
CA ARG A 383 10.54 10.73 -12.20
C ARG A 383 9.89 12.07 -11.88
N ASP A 384 8.87 12.01 -11.04
CA ASP A 384 8.19 13.21 -10.52
C ASP A 384 8.29 13.26 -8.99
N GLY A 385 8.63 14.45 -8.47
CA GLY A 385 8.81 14.67 -7.03
C GLY A 385 7.52 14.64 -6.21
N SER A 386 6.35 14.67 -6.86
CA SER A 386 5.04 14.67 -6.20
C SER A 386 3.97 13.92 -7.00
N GLN A 387 2.83 13.60 -6.36
CA GLN A 387 1.71 12.99 -7.09
C GLN A 387 1.05 13.95 -8.08
N SER A 388 1.07 15.27 -7.81
CA SER A 388 0.50 16.27 -8.71
C SER A 388 1.35 16.44 -9.97
N SER A 389 2.67 16.50 -9.83
CA SER A 389 3.61 16.52 -10.98
C SER A 389 3.49 15.24 -11.80
N ALA A 390 3.49 14.06 -11.16
CA ALA A 390 3.22 12.79 -11.85
C ALA A 390 1.88 12.75 -12.59
N LYS A 391 0.83 13.32 -12.00
CA LYS A 391 -0.48 13.45 -12.66
C LYS A 391 -0.37 14.34 -13.90
N ALA A 392 0.27 15.49 -13.78
CA ALA A 392 0.47 16.42 -14.90
C ALA A 392 1.30 15.80 -16.02
N THR A 393 2.40 15.09 -15.69
CA THR A 393 3.20 14.35 -16.67
C THR A 393 2.35 13.34 -17.44
N TYR A 394 1.59 12.51 -16.74
CA TYR A 394 0.71 11.53 -17.41
C TYR A 394 -0.36 12.21 -18.26
N ASP A 395 -1.01 13.26 -17.76
CA ASP A 395 -2.12 13.92 -18.48
C ASP A 395 -1.64 14.63 -19.75
N LYS A 396 -0.41 15.18 -19.74
CA LYS A 396 0.16 15.91 -20.88
C LYS A 396 0.84 15.00 -21.91
N TYR A 397 1.52 13.94 -21.45
CA TYR A 397 2.45 13.20 -22.30
C TYR A 397 2.04 11.75 -22.57
N TYR A 398 1.03 11.18 -21.89
CA TYR A 398 0.66 9.77 -22.10
C TYR A 398 -0.17 9.62 -23.39
N PRO A 399 0.33 8.90 -24.41
CA PRO A 399 -0.31 8.85 -25.74
C PRO A 399 -1.53 7.92 -25.80
N GLY A 400 -1.79 7.18 -24.73
CA GLY A 400 -2.92 6.26 -24.58
C GLY A 400 -2.52 4.78 -24.59
N ASN A 401 -3.36 3.93 -23.98
CA ASN A 401 -3.09 2.50 -23.81
C ASN A 401 -2.88 1.72 -25.12
N ALA A 402 -3.43 2.21 -26.25
CA ALA A 402 -3.29 1.57 -27.56
C ALA A 402 -1.91 1.82 -28.20
N TYR A 403 -1.20 2.86 -27.77
CA TYR A 403 0.09 3.27 -28.34
C TYR A 403 1.29 2.92 -27.45
N VAL A 404 1.06 2.29 -26.30
CA VAL A 404 2.08 1.96 -25.30
C VAL A 404 1.95 0.50 -24.92
N ASP A 405 3.05 -0.24 -25.05
CA ASP A 405 3.12 -1.65 -24.64
C ASP A 405 3.58 -1.77 -23.18
N MET A 406 4.49 -0.89 -22.76
CA MET A 406 5.07 -0.89 -21.41
C MET A 406 5.34 0.54 -20.91
N ILE A 407 5.31 0.75 -19.60
CA ILE A 407 5.64 2.05 -18.98
C ILE A 407 7.05 2.00 -18.42
N GLY A 408 7.90 2.94 -18.80
CA GLY A 408 9.19 3.19 -18.19
C GLY A 408 9.13 4.26 -17.10
N LEU A 409 10.14 4.27 -16.25
CA LEU A 409 10.45 5.35 -15.32
C LEU A 409 11.96 5.52 -15.25
N ASN A 410 12.44 6.73 -15.48
CA ASN A 410 13.83 7.10 -15.25
C ASN A 410 13.96 7.86 -13.94
N GLY A 411 15.04 7.63 -13.18
CA GLY A 411 15.26 8.38 -11.95
C GLY A 411 16.51 7.97 -11.19
N TYR A 412 17.13 8.95 -10.54
CA TYR A 412 18.42 8.79 -9.90
C TYR A 412 18.36 9.26 -8.45
N ASN A 413 19.08 8.58 -7.56
CA ASN A 413 19.41 9.14 -6.26
C ASN A 413 20.68 9.97 -6.38
N TRP A 414 20.49 11.29 -6.52
CA TRP A 414 21.55 12.29 -6.66
C TRP A 414 22.28 12.60 -5.35
N GLY A 415 21.82 12.07 -4.21
CA GLY A 415 22.52 12.28 -2.95
C GLY A 415 22.67 13.76 -2.62
N THR A 416 23.82 14.17 -2.12
CA THR A 416 24.14 15.58 -1.81
C THR A 416 25.11 16.18 -2.84
N MET A 417 25.01 15.77 -4.12
CA MET A 417 25.91 16.22 -5.19
C MET A 417 25.75 17.70 -5.52
N TYR A 418 24.52 18.20 -5.53
CA TYR A 418 24.19 19.57 -5.90
C TYR A 418 23.69 20.37 -4.70
N ASN A 419 24.28 21.55 -4.56
CA ASN A 419 23.82 22.61 -3.66
C ASN A 419 23.95 23.96 -4.40
N THR A 420 23.12 24.18 -5.42
CA THR A 420 23.10 25.42 -6.19
C THR A 420 21.80 26.20 -5.91
N PRO A 421 21.75 27.52 -6.20
CA PRO A 421 20.52 28.29 -6.07
C PRO A 421 19.36 27.75 -6.91
N THR A 422 19.68 27.11 -8.04
CA THR A 422 18.69 26.55 -8.97
C THR A 422 18.30 25.12 -8.64
N TRP A 423 19.15 24.36 -7.93
CA TRP A 423 18.84 23.00 -7.52
C TRP A 423 19.69 22.50 -6.35
N THR A 424 19.02 22.08 -5.27
CA THR A 424 19.63 21.32 -4.18
C THR A 424 19.16 19.86 -4.23
N SER A 425 20.12 18.95 -4.39
CA SER A 425 19.86 17.51 -4.28
C SER A 425 19.96 17.03 -2.83
N ARG A 426 19.21 15.98 -2.49
CA ARG A 426 19.36 15.27 -1.21
C ARG A 426 19.35 13.77 -1.44
N TRP A 427 19.84 13.02 -0.45
CA TRP A 427 19.67 11.58 -0.44
C TRP A 427 18.19 11.19 -0.47
N GLN A 428 17.82 10.32 -1.40
CA GLN A 428 16.47 9.80 -1.60
C GLN A 428 16.51 8.28 -1.69
N SER A 429 15.65 7.60 -0.93
CA SER A 429 15.40 6.16 -1.10
C SER A 429 14.75 5.87 -2.46
N PHE A 430 14.79 4.62 -2.93
CA PHE A 430 14.11 4.20 -4.17
C PHE A 430 12.63 4.60 -4.19
N THR A 431 11.95 4.45 -3.05
CA THR A 431 10.53 4.81 -2.95
C THR A 431 10.29 6.32 -3.04
N GLU A 432 11.23 7.15 -2.56
CA GLU A 432 11.12 8.60 -2.72
C GLU A 432 11.38 9.03 -4.17
N VAL A 433 12.29 8.35 -4.88
CA VAL A 433 12.58 8.63 -6.29
C VAL A 433 11.39 8.23 -7.17
N PHE A 434 10.87 7.00 -7.04
CA PHE A 434 9.92 6.44 -8.01
C PHE A 434 8.47 6.31 -7.52
N GLY A 435 8.23 6.40 -6.22
CA GLY A 435 6.95 6.03 -5.60
C GLY A 435 5.76 6.85 -6.09
N HIS A 436 5.95 8.15 -6.33
CA HIS A 436 4.89 9.03 -6.81
C HIS A 436 4.45 8.64 -8.23
N SER A 437 5.37 8.67 -9.20
CA SER A 437 5.10 8.32 -10.61
C SER A 437 4.53 6.91 -10.74
N TYR A 438 5.15 5.91 -10.11
CA TYR A 438 4.62 4.54 -10.12
C TYR A 438 3.18 4.48 -9.62
N SER A 439 2.88 5.13 -8.48
CA SER A 439 1.55 5.05 -7.90
C SER A 439 0.48 5.70 -8.77
N VAL A 440 0.79 6.82 -9.43
CA VAL A 440 -0.13 7.52 -10.32
C VAL A 440 -0.39 6.68 -11.57
N TYR A 441 0.67 6.19 -12.20
CA TYR A 441 0.56 5.42 -13.44
C TYR A 441 -0.12 4.08 -13.19
N ALA A 442 0.17 3.44 -12.04
CA ALA A 442 -0.41 2.15 -11.70
C ALA A 442 -1.92 2.22 -11.44
N ARG A 443 -2.47 3.39 -11.13
CA ARG A 443 -3.92 3.60 -10.95
C ARG A 443 -4.67 3.88 -12.25
N ARG A 444 -3.97 4.24 -13.33
CA ARG A 444 -4.58 4.75 -14.57
C ARG A 444 -4.56 3.76 -15.73
N THR A 445 -3.73 2.73 -15.65
CA THR A 445 -3.59 1.70 -16.68
C THR A 445 -3.19 0.38 -16.04
N ASN A 446 -3.28 -0.75 -16.75
CA ASN A 446 -2.85 -2.08 -16.29
C ASN A 446 -1.54 -2.57 -16.92
N LYS A 447 -0.89 -1.77 -17.78
CA LYS A 447 0.37 -2.13 -18.47
C LYS A 447 1.50 -2.51 -17.50
N ASN A 448 2.36 -3.44 -17.89
CA ASN A 448 3.58 -3.70 -17.13
C ASN A 448 4.48 -2.45 -17.11
N MET A 449 5.37 -2.40 -16.14
CA MET A 449 6.28 -1.27 -15.92
C MET A 449 7.73 -1.74 -15.89
N MET A 450 8.67 -0.85 -16.16
CA MET A 450 10.09 -1.01 -15.89
C MET A 450 10.63 0.23 -15.22
N ILE A 451 11.70 0.05 -14.44
CA ILE A 451 12.64 1.14 -14.18
C ILE A 451 13.57 1.13 -15.38
N SER A 452 13.35 2.08 -16.30
CA SER A 452 14.08 2.16 -17.56
C SER A 452 15.51 2.64 -17.34
N GLU A 453 15.72 3.45 -16.30
CA GLU A 453 17.04 3.89 -15.84
C GLU A 453 17.00 4.18 -14.34
N MET A 454 18.01 3.69 -13.62
CA MET A 454 18.30 4.12 -12.25
C MET A 454 19.76 4.01 -11.89
N ALA A 455 20.22 4.87 -11.00
CA ALA A 455 21.43 4.68 -10.23
C ALA A 455 21.38 5.49 -8.93
N SER A 456 22.41 5.31 -8.10
CA SER A 456 22.61 6.09 -6.88
C SER A 456 24.07 6.52 -6.81
N THR A 457 24.30 7.75 -6.34
CA THR A 457 25.64 8.20 -5.94
C THR A 457 26.02 7.57 -4.59
N GLU A 458 27.27 7.77 -4.18
CA GLU A 458 27.76 7.50 -2.81
C GLU A 458 27.71 8.75 -1.92
N LYS A 459 27.51 9.94 -2.47
CA LYS A 459 27.47 11.17 -1.67
C LYS A 459 26.15 11.27 -0.89
N GLY A 460 26.23 11.48 0.42
CA GLY A 460 25.06 11.67 1.29
C GLY A 460 24.40 10.40 1.81
N GLY A 461 24.98 9.20 1.59
CA GLY A 461 24.46 7.95 2.14
C GLY A 461 25.17 6.69 1.62
N SER A 462 24.64 5.51 1.97
CA SER A 462 25.22 4.22 1.55
C SER A 462 24.58 3.70 0.27
N LYS A 463 25.34 3.69 -0.83
CA LYS A 463 24.91 3.17 -2.15
C LYS A 463 24.58 1.67 -2.09
N ALA A 464 25.38 0.87 -1.39
CA ALA A 464 25.08 -0.55 -1.16
C ALA A 464 23.74 -0.77 -0.43
N ALA A 465 23.44 0.05 0.59
CA ALA A 465 22.15 0.01 1.28
C ALA A 465 21.00 0.44 0.35
N TRP A 466 21.24 1.42 -0.52
CA TRP A 466 20.28 1.86 -1.53
C TRP A 466 19.98 0.76 -2.55
N ILE A 467 20.99 0.07 -3.08
CA ILE A 467 20.83 -1.07 -4.00
C ILE A 467 19.96 -2.15 -3.35
N LYS A 468 20.27 -2.52 -2.10
CA LYS A 468 19.47 -3.48 -1.33
C LYS A 468 18.01 -3.03 -1.18
N ASP A 469 17.78 -1.77 -0.82
CA ASP A 469 16.42 -1.22 -0.70
C ASP A 469 15.71 -1.25 -2.05
N ALA A 470 16.31 -0.69 -3.10
CA ALA A 470 15.73 -0.59 -4.44
C ALA A 470 15.21 -1.94 -4.96
N PHE A 471 16.07 -2.96 -5.01
CA PHE A 471 15.64 -4.27 -5.52
C PHE A 471 14.70 -5.00 -4.56
N SER A 472 14.79 -4.77 -3.24
CA SER A 472 13.77 -5.25 -2.29
C SER A 472 12.42 -4.58 -2.54
N GLN A 473 12.40 -3.28 -2.78
CA GLN A 473 11.18 -2.53 -3.10
C GLN A 473 10.58 -3.08 -4.40
N ILE A 474 11.37 -3.14 -5.47
CA ILE A 474 10.94 -3.68 -6.78
C ILE A 474 10.27 -5.04 -6.61
N LYS A 475 10.95 -5.97 -5.93
CA LYS A 475 10.47 -7.34 -5.72
C LYS A 475 9.18 -7.43 -4.91
N TYR A 476 9.02 -6.61 -3.87
CA TYR A 476 7.98 -6.82 -2.85
C TYR A 476 6.84 -5.80 -2.84
N ASN A 477 7.07 -4.59 -3.35
CA ASN A 477 6.15 -3.46 -3.24
C ASN A 477 5.77 -2.85 -4.60
N TYR A 478 6.51 -3.16 -5.66
CA TYR A 478 6.24 -2.65 -7.02
C TYR A 478 6.02 -3.80 -8.03
N PRO A 479 4.98 -4.63 -7.85
CA PRO A 479 4.80 -5.88 -8.60
C PRO A 479 4.58 -5.72 -10.11
N ARG A 480 4.30 -4.50 -10.60
CA ARG A 480 4.20 -4.22 -12.04
C ARG A 480 5.55 -3.98 -12.69
N ILE A 481 6.59 -3.72 -11.90
CA ILE A 481 7.96 -3.58 -12.41
C ILE A 481 8.46 -4.98 -12.79
N LYS A 482 8.63 -5.21 -14.10
CA LYS A 482 9.12 -6.47 -14.68
C LYS A 482 10.59 -6.41 -15.07
N GLN A 483 11.18 -5.22 -15.04
CA GLN A 483 12.56 -4.98 -15.38
C GLN A 483 13.07 -3.76 -14.61
N ALA A 484 14.33 -3.77 -14.22
CA ALA A 484 15.02 -2.61 -13.70
C ALA A 484 16.43 -2.52 -14.29
N THR A 485 16.72 -1.40 -14.93
CA THR A 485 17.97 -1.17 -15.66
C THR A 485 18.85 -0.20 -14.87
N TRP A 486 20.06 -0.64 -14.52
CA TRP A 486 21.04 0.20 -13.83
C TRP A 486 21.87 1.01 -14.84
N PHE A 487 22.03 2.30 -14.61
CA PHE A 487 22.90 3.16 -15.42
C PHE A 487 24.33 3.10 -14.89
N ASN A 488 25.18 2.25 -15.48
CA ASN A 488 26.48 1.84 -14.92
C ASN A 488 27.66 2.53 -15.62
N ILE A 489 27.79 3.84 -15.43
CA ILE A 489 28.83 4.69 -16.03
C ILE A 489 29.38 5.67 -14.98
N ASN A 490 30.61 6.13 -15.13
CA ASN A 490 31.11 7.27 -14.38
C ASN A 490 30.85 8.55 -15.19
N LYS A 491 29.93 9.40 -14.74
CA LYS A 491 29.50 10.60 -15.50
C LYS A 491 29.35 11.81 -14.57
N GLU A 492 28.14 12.32 -14.34
CA GLU A 492 27.91 13.45 -13.41
C GLU A 492 28.35 13.10 -11.99
N THR A 493 28.31 11.82 -11.66
CA THR A 493 28.92 11.19 -10.48
C THR A 493 29.24 9.74 -10.85
N ASP A 494 29.91 9.00 -9.96
CA ASP A 494 30.20 7.60 -10.20
C ASP A 494 28.94 6.72 -9.98
N TRP A 495 28.18 6.51 -11.05
CA TRP A 495 26.98 5.68 -11.03
C TRP A 495 27.27 4.18 -11.01
N ARG A 496 28.51 3.75 -11.28
CA ARG A 496 28.88 2.34 -11.42
C ARG A 496 28.68 1.54 -10.13
N VAL A 497 28.15 0.31 -10.24
CA VAL A 497 28.06 -0.63 -9.11
C VAL A 497 29.42 -1.25 -8.78
N ASN A 498 30.34 -1.25 -9.74
CA ASN A 498 31.68 -1.81 -9.61
C ASN A 498 32.76 -0.79 -9.22
N ASN A 499 32.35 0.36 -8.66
CA ASN A 499 33.27 1.35 -8.08
C ASN A 499 33.77 0.96 -6.67
N SER A 500 33.14 -0.02 -6.02
CA SER A 500 33.63 -0.65 -4.78
C SER A 500 33.15 -2.10 -4.67
N SER A 501 33.90 -2.93 -3.94
CA SER A 501 33.51 -4.33 -3.66
C SER A 501 32.20 -4.42 -2.90
N THR A 502 31.93 -3.48 -1.98
CA THR A 502 30.69 -3.38 -1.21
C THR A 502 29.47 -3.15 -2.11
N ASN A 503 29.55 -2.22 -3.06
CA ASN A 503 28.45 -1.95 -3.98
C ASN A 503 28.21 -3.11 -4.95
N LEU A 504 29.30 -3.68 -5.47
CA LEU A 504 29.24 -4.81 -6.40
C LEU A 504 28.60 -6.04 -5.73
N ASN A 505 29.00 -6.34 -4.50
CA ASN A 505 28.41 -7.43 -3.71
C ASN A 505 26.93 -7.18 -3.41
N ALA A 506 26.54 -5.94 -3.08
CA ALA A 506 25.13 -5.59 -2.91
C ALA A 506 24.34 -5.80 -4.21
N PHE A 507 24.87 -5.36 -5.36
CA PHE A 507 24.22 -5.53 -6.65
C PHE A 507 24.07 -7.01 -7.01
N LYS A 508 25.15 -7.79 -6.93
CA LYS A 508 25.16 -9.25 -7.12
C LYS A 508 24.10 -9.96 -6.26
N THR A 509 23.97 -9.56 -4.99
CA THR A 509 23.12 -10.24 -4.01
C THR A 509 21.64 -9.90 -4.15
N TYR A 510 21.32 -8.65 -4.47
CA TYR A 510 19.94 -8.16 -4.40
C TYR A 510 19.28 -7.92 -5.76
N ALA A 511 20.05 -7.67 -6.82
CA ALA A 511 19.50 -7.41 -8.14
C ALA A 511 18.95 -8.68 -8.82
N PHE A 512 19.70 -9.78 -8.71
CA PHE A 512 19.41 -11.08 -9.34
C PHE A 512 18.67 -12.03 -8.38
#